data_AF-A0A1J3HBI3-F1
#
_entry.id   AF-A0A1J3HBI3-F1
#
_cell.length_a   1.000
_cell.length_b   1.000
_cell.length_c   1.000
_cell.angle_alpha   90.00
_cell.angle_beta   90.00
_cell.angle_gamma   90.00
#
_symmetry.space_group_name_H-M   'P 1'
#
loop_
_entity.id
_entity.type
_entity.pdbx_description
1 polymer ?
#
loop_
_entity_poly.entity_id
_entity_poly.type
_entity_poly.pdbx_seq_one_letter_code
_entity_poly.pdbx_strand_id
1 'polypeptide(L)'
;APINPSDINQIEGVYPVRTPVPAVGGQEGVGQVYAVGSRVKSLSPGDLVIPSPPSSGTWQTYVVKEEGVWHKIDKRCPIEYAATITVNPLTALMLLQDFVVLNSGDSVVQNGATSIVGQCIIQLARLRGISSINIIRDRAGSDEAKEKLKALGADKVFSESQLNVKSFKCLLGNLPEPALGFNCIGGNVASLVLKNLREGGTMVTYGAMSKKPITVSTTSFIFKDLSLRGFWLQRWMSLDKVKECRKMIDYLIGLARDGNLKYETEL
;
A
#
# COMPACT_ATOMS: atom_id res chain seq x y z
N ALA A 1 16.81 6.09 0.26
CA ALA A 1 15.97 4.99 -0.26
C ALA A 1 15.55 4.13 0.93
N PRO A 2 14.28 3.72 1.02
CA PRO A 2 13.78 2.88 2.11
C PRO A 2 14.15 1.41 1.91
N ILE A 3 13.88 0.59 2.93
CA ILE A 3 14.00 -0.87 2.89
C ILE A 3 12.59 -1.47 2.96
N ASN A 4 12.13 -2.06 1.85
CA ASN A 4 10.84 -2.75 1.82
C ASN A 4 10.98 -4.26 2.01
N PRO A 5 9.93 -4.96 2.48
CA PRO A 5 9.92 -6.42 2.51
C PRO A 5 10.21 -7.07 1.15
N SER A 6 9.82 -6.43 0.04
CA SER A 6 10.14 -6.89 -1.32
C SER A 6 11.63 -6.87 -1.63
N ASP A 7 12.37 -5.89 -1.10
CA ASP A 7 13.81 -5.77 -1.33
C ASP A 7 14.55 -6.90 -0.58
N ILE A 8 14.13 -7.19 0.66
CA ILE A 8 14.66 -8.31 1.44
C ILE A 8 14.36 -9.64 0.73
N ASN A 9 13.12 -9.87 0.31
CA ASN A 9 12.73 -11.10 -0.40
C ASN A 9 13.51 -11.27 -1.72
N GLN A 10 13.86 -10.18 -2.39
CA GLN A 10 14.65 -10.21 -3.62
C GLN A 10 16.09 -10.63 -3.33
N ILE A 11 16.69 -10.12 -2.25
CA ILE A 11 18.03 -10.51 -1.78
C ILE A 11 18.04 -11.97 -1.34
N GLU A 12 17.01 -12.44 -0.63
CA GLU A 12 16.85 -13.84 -0.21
C GLU A 12 16.60 -14.81 -1.39
N GLY A 13 16.34 -14.30 -2.60
CA GLY A 13 16.07 -15.11 -3.79
C GLY A 13 14.68 -15.77 -3.80
N VAL A 14 13.79 -15.39 -2.89
CA VAL A 14 12.42 -15.92 -2.75
C VAL A 14 11.37 -15.04 -3.43
N TYR A 15 11.77 -13.89 -3.96
CA TYR A 15 10.89 -13.03 -4.76
C TYR A 15 10.74 -13.56 -6.20
N PRO A 16 9.56 -13.45 -6.84
CA PRO A 16 9.33 -13.98 -8.19
C PRO A 16 10.22 -13.37 -9.27
N VAL A 17 10.67 -12.13 -9.07
CA VAL A 17 11.55 -11.42 -10.01
C VAL A 17 13.00 -11.57 -9.58
N ARG A 18 13.76 -12.30 -10.39
CA ARG A 18 15.20 -12.55 -10.17
C ARG A 18 16.04 -11.56 -10.95
N THR A 19 16.88 -10.82 -10.23
CA THR A 19 17.87 -9.92 -10.84
C THR A 19 19.17 -10.68 -11.08
N PRO A 20 19.79 -10.59 -12.27
CA PRO A 20 21.11 -11.17 -12.51
C PRO A 20 22.14 -10.65 -11.50
N VAL A 21 22.95 -11.54 -10.93
CA VAL A 21 23.99 -11.19 -9.94
C VAL A 21 25.35 -10.99 -10.61
N PRO A 22 26.20 -10.07 -10.11
CA PRO A 22 26.02 -9.21 -8.94
C PRO A 22 24.98 -8.09 -9.18
N ALA A 23 24.16 -7.80 -8.15
CA ALA A 23 23.09 -6.80 -8.21
C ALA A 23 23.12 -5.84 -7.00
N VAL A 24 22.72 -4.59 -7.22
CA VAL A 24 22.53 -3.60 -6.15
C VAL A 24 21.09 -3.69 -5.64
N GLY A 25 20.91 -3.64 -4.32
CA GLY A 25 19.60 -3.71 -3.66
C GLY A 25 18.75 -2.44 -3.81
N GLY A 26 17.49 -2.55 -3.39
CA GLY A 26 16.51 -1.47 -3.38
C GLY A 26 15.81 -1.24 -4.71
N GLN A 27 14.51 -0.93 -4.65
CA GLN A 27 13.68 -0.68 -5.85
C GLN A 27 13.03 0.71 -5.88
N GLU A 28 12.87 1.35 -4.73
CA GLU A 28 12.35 2.71 -4.64
C GLU A 28 13.32 3.65 -3.94
N GLY A 29 13.08 4.95 -4.09
CA GLY A 29 13.86 5.99 -3.48
C GLY A 29 13.68 7.32 -4.18
N VAL A 30 14.36 8.32 -3.65
CA VAL A 30 14.39 9.68 -4.19
C VAL A 30 15.85 10.11 -4.29
N GLY A 31 16.16 10.84 -5.35
CA GLY A 31 17.49 11.40 -5.59
C GLY A 31 17.40 12.78 -6.23
N GLN A 32 18.55 13.44 -6.27
CA GLN A 32 18.70 14.71 -6.98
C GLN A 32 19.51 14.47 -8.25
N VAL A 33 19.09 15.05 -9.36
CA VAL A 33 19.83 15.00 -10.62
C VAL A 33 21.16 15.72 -10.44
N TYR A 34 22.27 15.00 -10.61
CA TYR A 34 23.62 15.56 -10.51
C TYR A 34 24.11 16.08 -11.87
N ALA A 35 23.96 15.27 -12.91
CA ALA A 35 24.35 15.58 -14.29
C ALA A 35 23.37 14.92 -15.27
N VAL A 36 23.32 15.43 -16.50
CA VAL A 36 22.49 14.90 -17.58
C VAL A 36 23.32 14.72 -18.85
N GLY A 37 22.98 13.72 -19.66
CA GLY A 37 23.60 13.53 -20.98
C GLY A 37 23.18 14.61 -21.96
N SER A 38 23.98 14.85 -23.00
CA SER A 38 23.78 15.94 -23.98
C SER A 38 22.44 15.90 -24.75
N ARG A 39 21.77 14.74 -24.79
CA ARG A 39 20.47 14.56 -25.44
C ARG A 39 19.27 14.66 -24.50
N VAL A 40 19.50 14.71 -23.18
CA VAL A 40 18.43 14.81 -22.18
C VAL A 40 17.87 16.21 -22.18
N LYS A 41 16.54 16.34 -22.30
CA LYS A 41 15.84 17.63 -22.32
C LYS A 41 14.83 17.78 -21.19
N SER A 42 14.43 16.66 -20.57
CA SER A 42 13.34 16.60 -19.60
C SER A 42 13.78 16.86 -18.15
N LEU A 43 15.09 16.82 -17.88
CA LEU A 43 15.68 16.92 -16.54
C LEU A 43 16.84 17.90 -16.53
N SER A 44 17.11 18.49 -15.38
CA SER A 44 18.25 19.38 -15.16
C SER A 44 18.91 19.12 -13.81
N PRO A 45 20.23 19.40 -13.65
CA PRO A 45 20.88 19.35 -12.35
C PRO A 45 20.09 20.08 -11.27
N GLY A 46 19.96 19.45 -10.12
CA GLY A 46 19.21 19.95 -8.98
C GLY A 46 17.73 19.52 -8.94
N ASP A 47 17.18 18.94 -10.00
CA ASP A 47 15.82 18.36 -9.99
C ASP A 47 15.71 17.18 -9.02
N LEU A 48 14.57 17.09 -8.33
CA LEU A 48 14.27 15.95 -7.46
C LEU A 48 13.52 14.90 -8.27
N VAL A 49 14.01 13.67 -8.25
CA VAL A 49 13.51 12.57 -9.09
C VAL A 49 13.34 11.28 -8.30
N ILE A 50 12.39 10.47 -8.75
CA ILE A 50 12.15 9.11 -8.25
C ILE A 50 12.15 8.14 -9.44
N PRO A 51 12.49 6.85 -9.26
CA PRO A 51 12.34 5.85 -10.31
C PRO A 51 10.84 5.54 -10.50
N SER A 52 10.31 5.76 -11.69
CA SER A 52 8.93 5.42 -12.05
C SER A 52 8.87 4.88 -13.49
N PRO A 53 8.72 3.55 -13.66
CA PRO A 53 8.42 2.55 -12.63
C PRO A 53 9.59 2.30 -11.64
N PRO A 54 9.33 1.74 -10.45
CA PRO A 54 10.36 1.25 -9.54
C PRO A 54 11.43 0.45 -10.27
N SER A 55 12.68 0.67 -9.88
CA SER A 55 13.82 0.21 -10.64
C SER A 55 14.93 -0.21 -9.68
N SER A 56 15.53 -1.37 -9.93
CA SER A 56 16.54 -1.96 -9.05
C SER A 56 17.78 -1.08 -8.88
N GLY A 57 18.45 -1.22 -7.74
CA GLY A 57 19.71 -0.55 -7.44
C GLY A 57 19.53 0.87 -6.91
N THR A 58 18.58 1.12 -6.02
CA THR A 58 18.44 2.43 -5.36
C THR A 58 19.30 2.56 -4.10
N TRP A 59 19.89 1.48 -3.59
CA TRP A 59 20.77 1.49 -2.41
C TRP A 59 22.23 1.74 -2.81
N GLN A 60 22.48 2.89 -3.43
CA GLN A 60 23.80 3.37 -3.80
C GLN A 60 23.82 4.91 -3.81
N THR A 61 25.00 5.50 -3.85
CA THR A 61 25.17 6.96 -3.80
C THR A 61 24.85 7.65 -5.13
N TYR A 62 25.11 6.99 -6.26
CA TYR A 62 24.85 7.50 -7.61
C TYR A 62 24.24 6.42 -8.48
N VAL A 63 23.34 6.80 -9.39
CA VAL A 63 22.70 5.90 -10.35
C VAL A 63 22.69 6.59 -11.72
N VAL A 64 23.11 5.87 -12.76
CA VAL A 64 23.02 6.32 -14.15
C VAL A 64 22.04 5.43 -14.90
N LYS A 65 20.94 6.02 -15.39
CA LYS A 65 19.90 5.36 -16.21
C LYS A 65 19.36 6.33 -17.25
N GLU A 66 18.69 5.79 -18.27
CA GLU A 66 17.97 6.55 -19.30
C GLU A 66 16.98 7.55 -18.68
N GLU A 67 16.79 8.70 -19.34
CA GLU A 67 15.93 9.79 -18.83
C GLU A 67 14.51 9.31 -18.53
N GLY A 68 14.02 8.34 -19.32
CA GLY A 68 12.67 7.79 -19.20
C GLY A 68 12.41 7.03 -17.90
N VAL A 69 13.43 6.63 -17.14
CA VAL A 69 13.25 5.96 -15.83
C VAL A 69 12.89 6.96 -14.73
N TRP A 70 13.34 8.20 -14.88
CA TRP A 70 13.25 9.20 -13.83
C TRP A 70 11.97 10.02 -13.99
N HIS A 71 11.22 10.11 -12.90
CA HIS A 71 10.07 10.98 -12.79
C HIS A 71 10.41 12.17 -11.91
N LYS A 72 10.34 13.37 -12.48
CA LYS A 72 10.57 14.63 -11.76
C LYS A 72 9.38 14.94 -10.87
N ILE A 73 9.65 15.26 -9.61
CA ILE A 73 8.61 15.54 -8.60
C ILE A 73 8.74 16.95 -8.01
N ASP A 74 7.67 17.40 -7.36
CA ASP A 74 7.64 18.68 -6.63
C ASP A 74 8.61 18.65 -5.44
N LYS A 75 9.58 19.56 -5.44
CA LYS A 75 10.61 19.67 -4.40
C LYS A 75 10.07 20.06 -3.02
N ARG A 76 8.80 20.51 -2.95
CA ARG A 76 8.13 20.85 -1.69
C ARG A 76 7.60 19.62 -0.94
N CYS A 77 7.58 18.45 -1.57
CA CYS A 77 7.25 17.21 -0.88
C CYS A 77 8.37 16.87 0.11
N PRO A 78 8.06 16.54 1.38
CA PRO A 78 9.10 16.11 2.30
C PRO A 78 9.78 14.83 1.80
N ILE A 79 11.08 14.74 2.00
CA ILE A 79 11.95 13.78 1.32
C ILE A 79 11.61 12.33 1.67
N GLU A 80 11.15 12.09 2.90
CA GLU A 80 10.72 10.80 3.42
C GLU A 80 9.48 10.26 2.69
N TYR A 81 8.53 11.13 2.33
CA TYR A 81 7.37 10.76 1.54
C TYR A 81 7.77 10.51 0.10
N ALA A 82 8.56 11.43 -0.50
CA ALA A 82 9.07 11.25 -1.85
C ALA A 82 9.87 9.94 -2.02
N ALA A 83 10.61 9.52 -1.00
CA ALA A 83 11.39 8.28 -1.00
C ALA A 83 10.54 7.00 -0.99
N THR A 84 9.28 7.07 -0.51
CA THR A 84 8.41 5.92 -0.23
C THR A 84 7.13 5.90 -1.06
N ILE A 85 6.90 6.93 -1.89
CA ILE A 85 5.62 7.17 -2.58
C ILE A 85 5.29 6.12 -3.65
N THR A 86 6.32 5.52 -4.26
CA THR A 86 6.18 4.69 -5.46
C THR A 86 5.70 3.28 -5.20
N VAL A 87 5.84 2.78 -3.96
CA VAL A 87 5.41 1.43 -3.60
C VAL A 87 4.18 1.48 -2.69
N ASN A 88 4.32 1.95 -1.45
CA ASN A 88 3.28 1.75 -0.44
C ASN A 88 2.03 2.64 -0.66
N PRO A 89 2.17 3.97 -0.83
CA PRO A 89 1.01 4.83 -1.12
C PRO A 89 0.35 4.52 -2.46
N LEU A 90 1.14 4.22 -3.49
CA LEU A 90 0.61 3.82 -4.80
C LEU A 90 -0.19 2.50 -4.69
N THR A 91 0.31 1.52 -3.95
CA THR A 91 -0.43 0.28 -3.65
C THR A 91 -1.76 0.57 -2.96
N ALA A 92 -1.77 1.41 -1.92
CA ALA A 92 -2.99 1.77 -1.20
C ALA A 92 -4.03 2.44 -2.12
N LEU A 93 -3.60 3.37 -2.97
CA LEU A 93 -4.46 4.08 -3.90
C LEU A 93 -5.13 3.11 -4.88
N MET A 94 -4.35 2.21 -5.47
CA MET A 94 -4.85 1.27 -6.46
C MET A 94 -5.73 0.18 -5.87
N LEU A 95 -5.41 -0.29 -4.67
CA LEU A 95 -6.27 -1.22 -3.92
C LEU A 95 -7.69 -0.64 -3.76
N LEU A 96 -7.80 0.67 -3.54
CA LEU A 96 -9.10 1.36 -3.43
C LEU A 96 -9.77 1.68 -4.77
N GLN A 97 -9.12 1.51 -5.93
CA GLN A 97 -9.64 1.91 -7.24
C GLN A 97 -9.98 0.73 -8.16
N ASP A 98 -9.20 -0.34 -8.14
CA ASP A 98 -9.15 -1.27 -9.27
C ASP A 98 -10.01 -2.53 -9.11
N PHE A 99 -10.58 -2.77 -7.93
CA PHE A 99 -11.23 -4.05 -7.59
C PHE A 99 -12.74 -3.98 -7.46
N VAL A 100 -13.24 -2.93 -6.80
CA VAL A 100 -14.67 -2.71 -6.56
C VAL A 100 -14.92 -1.21 -6.71
N VAL A 101 -16.01 -0.86 -7.38
CA VAL A 101 -16.48 0.53 -7.41
C VAL A 101 -17.02 0.88 -6.02
N LEU A 102 -16.27 1.68 -5.27
CA LEU A 102 -16.65 2.16 -3.95
C LEU A 102 -17.25 3.56 -4.06
N ASN A 103 -18.41 3.76 -3.45
CA ASN A 103 -19.07 5.05 -3.36
C ASN A 103 -18.88 5.65 -1.96
N SER A 104 -19.08 6.96 -1.84
CA SER A 104 -19.17 7.60 -0.52
C SER A 104 -20.27 6.92 0.31
N GLY A 105 -19.95 6.57 1.55
CA GLY A 105 -20.82 5.80 2.44
C GLY A 105 -20.57 4.29 2.42
N ASP A 106 -19.83 3.73 1.46
CA ASP A 106 -19.38 2.34 1.52
C ASP A 106 -18.31 2.15 2.62
N SER A 107 -18.08 0.89 3.00
CA SER A 107 -17.03 0.50 3.95
C SER A 107 -15.97 -0.41 3.33
N VAL A 108 -14.75 -0.35 3.87
CA VAL A 108 -13.66 -1.29 3.63
C VAL A 108 -13.13 -1.88 4.92
N VAL A 109 -12.53 -3.07 4.86
CA VAL A 109 -11.88 -3.72 6.01
C VAL A 109 -10.44 -4.13 5.68
N GLN A 110 -9.51 -3.98 6.61
CA GLN A 110 -8.12 -4.37 6.40
C GLN A 110 -7.47 -5.01 7.62
N ASN A 111 -6.49 -5.89 7.37
CA ASN A 111 -5.53 -6.30 8.39
C ASN A 111 -4.15 -5.67 8.17
N GLY A 112 -3.31 -5.69 9.21
CA GLY A 112 -2.00 -5.03 9.16
C GLY A 112 -2.12 -3.51 9.05
N ALA A 113 -3.13 -2.91 9.70
CA ALA A 113 -3.48 -1.51 9.53
C ALA A 113 -2.40 -0.52 10.00
N THR A 114 -1.44 -0.96 10.82
CA THR A 114 -0.29 -0.13 11.24
C THR A 114 0.80 -0.03 10.15
N SER A 115 0.73 -0.82 9.08
CA SER A 115 1.67 -0.70 7.95
C SER A 115 1.50 0.62 7.19
N ILE A 116 2.53 1.05 6.44
CA ILE A 116 2.43 2.26 5.60
C ILE A 116 1.25 2.16 4.63
N VAL A 117 1.05 1.00 3.99
CA VAL A 117 -0.11 0.76 3.11
C VAL A 117 -1.42 0.93 3.88
N GLY A 118 -1.52 0.37 5.09
CA GLY A 118 -2.72 0.46 5.90
C GLY A 118 -3.05 1.89 6.37
N GLN A 119 -2.03 2.63 6.79
CA GLN A 119 -2.14 4.05 7.13
C GLN A 119 -2.57 4.90 5.92
N CYS A 120 -2.07 4.59 4.72
CA CYS A 120 -2.49 5.25 3.49
C CYS A 120 -3.94 4.91 3.12
N ILE A 121 -4.36 3.64 3.25
CA ILE A 121 -5.74 3.21 2.98
C ILE A 121 -6.73 4.00 3.86
N ILE A 122 -6.45 4.17 5.15
CA ILE A 122 -7.30 4.93 6.08
C ILE A 122 -7.54 6.35 5.56
N GLN A 123 -6.48 7.06 5.22
CA GLN A 123 -6.56 8.46 4.79
C GLN A 123 -7.21 8.61 3.42
N LEU A 124 -6.85 7.75 2.47
CA LEU A 124 -7.42 7.77 1.13
C LEU A 124 -8.90 7.37 1.11
N ALA A 125 -9.31 6.43 1.98
CA ALA A 125 -10.72 6.09 2.17
C ALA A 125 -11.49 7.28 2.76
N ARG A 126 -10.95 7.93 3.81
CA ARG A 126 -11.56 9.13 4.40
C ARG A 126 -11.76 10.24 3.37
N LEU A 127 -10.75 10.52 2.54
CA LEU A 127 -10.83 11.54 1.47
C LEU A 127 -11.92 11.24 0.43
N ARG A 128 -12.38 9.99 0.34
CA ARG A 128 -13.45 9.54 -0.56
C ARG A 128 -14.80 9.34 0.12
N GLY A 129 -14.90 9.65 1.42
CA GLY A 129 -16.11 9.39 2.21
C GLY A 129 -16.39 7.89 2.43
N ILE A 130 -15.36 7.05 2.37
CA ILE A 130 -15.45 5.60 2.59
C ILE A 130 -15.01 5.31 4.04
N SER A 131 -15.81 4.54 4.77
CA SER A 131 -15.47 4.14 6.13
C SER A 131 -14.47 2.99 6.15
N SER A 132 -13.53 3.02 7.10
CA SER A 132 -12.46 2.04 7.25
C SER A 132 -12.55 1.26 8.57
N ILE A 133 -12.52 -0.06 8.47
CA ILE A 133 -12.39 -0.98 9.60
C ILE A 133 -11.00 -1.59 9.60
N ASN A 134 -10.28 -1.40 10.70
CA ASN A 134 -8.83 -1.57 10.74
C ASN A 134 -8.45 -2.60 11.80
N ILE A 135 -7.84 -3.70 11.38
CA ILE A 135 -7.44 -4.80 12.25
C ILE A 135 -5.94 -4.70 12.53
N ILE A 136 -5.59 -4.64 13.80
CA ILE A 136 -4.20 -4.59 14.29
C ILE A 136 -3.86 -5.84 15.10
N ARG A 137 -2.58 -6.18 15.14
CA ARG A 137 -2.06 -7.27 15.97
C ARG A 137 -2.12 -6.87 17.44
N ASP A 138 -2.44 -7.82 18.31
CA ASP A 138 -2.29 -7.64 19.76
C ASP A 138 -0.81 -7.56 20.13
N ARG A 139 -0.40 -6.44 20.74
CA ARG A 139 0.94 -6.18 21.29
C ARG A 139 0.92 -5.11 22.37
N ALA A 140 2.00 -4.99 23.15
CA ALA A 140 2.23 -3.79 23.96
C ALA A 140 2.16 -2.53 23.06
N GLY A 141 1.47 -1.48 23.51
CA GLY A 141 1.22 -0.27 22.70
C GLY A 141 0.06 -0.38 21.71
N SER A 142 -0.77 -1.43 21.76
CA SER A 142 -1.95 -1.55 20.87
C SER A 142 -2.93 -0.39 21.02
N ASP A 143 -3.12 0.14 22.23
CA ASP A 143 -4.06 1.26 22.44
C ASP A 143 -3.51 2.57 21.89
N GLU A 144 -2.20 2.83 22.05
CA GLU A 144 -1.54 3.94 21.38
C GLU A 144 -1.65 3.82 19.85
N ALA A 145 -1.41 2.62 19.31
CA ALA A 145 -1.57 2.36 17.88
C ALA A 145 -3.01 2.62 17.41
N LYS A 146 -4.03 2.26 18.19
CA LYS A 146 -5.43 2.58 17.87
C LYS A 146 -5.65 4.08 17.80
N GLU A 147 -5.15 4.84 18.78
CA GLU A 147 -5.31 6.30 18.80
C GLU A 147 -4.58 6.97 17.63
N LYS A 148 -3.36 6.52 17.30
CA LYS A 148 -2.64 6.98 16.10
C LYS A 148 -3.44 6.73 14.81
N LEU A 149 -3.99 5.53 14.63
CA LEU A 149 -4.80 5.22 13.44
C LEU A 149 -6.10 6.02 13.38
N LYS A 150 -6.75 6.27 14.53
CA LYS A 150 -7.93 7.16 14.60
C LYS A 150 -7.57 8.60 14.24
N ALA A 151 -6.42 9.11 14.67
CA ALA A 151 -5.92 10.44 14.28
C ALA A 151 -5.68 10.56 12.77
N LEU A 152 -5.31 9.47 12.10
CA LEU A 152 -5.24 9.39 10.64
C LEU A 152 -6.61 9.32 9.95
N GLY A 153 -7.69 9.07 10.70
CA GLY A 153 -9.05 9.02 10.18
C GLY A 153 -9.72 7.64 10.20
N ALA A 154 -9.19 6.68 10.96
CA ALA A 154 -9.82 5.36 11.05
C ALA A 154 -11.17 5.42 11.78
N ASP A 155 -12.24 4.91 11.16
CA ASP A 155 -13.58 4.87 11.76
C ASP A 155 -13.66 3.83 12.89
N LYS A 156 -13.10 2.64 12.64
CA LYS A 156 -13.01 1.56 13.63
C LYS A 156 -11.63 0.93 13.61
N VAL A 157 -11.10 0.67 14.80
CA VAL A 157 -9.85 -0.07 14.99
C VAL A 157 -10.08 -1.17 16.02
N PHE A 158 -9.76 -2.40 15.65
CA PHE A 158 -9.91 -3.59 16.48
C PHE A 158 -8.59 -4.35 16.54
N SER A 159 -8.30 -4.97 17.68
CA SER A 159 -7.27 -6.00 17.71
C SER A 159 -7.81 -7.36 17.25
N GLU A 160 -6.92 -8.25 16.83
CA GLU A 160 -7.27 -9.61 16.41
C GLU A 160 -8.07 -10.35 17.49
N SER A 161 -7.67 -10.23 18.76
CA SER A 161 -8.38 -10.84 19.90
C SER A 161 -9.81 -10.31 20.08
N GLN A 162 -10.05 -9.01 19.89
CA GLN A 162 -11.38 -8.41 20.03
C GLN A 162 -12.38 -8.99 19.02
N LEU A 163 -11.92 -9.29 17.80
CA LEU A 163 -12.75 -9.86 16.74
C LEU A 163 -13.02 -11.35 16.90
N ASN A 164 -12.25 -12.06 17.73
CA ASN A 164 -12.51 -13.46 18.04
C ASN A 164 -13.59 -13.64 19.12
N VAL A 165 -13.82 -12.63 19.96
CA VAL A 165 -14.70 -12.73 21.13
C VAL A 165 -16.10 -12.15 20.84
N LYS A 166 -16.19 -11.05 20.11
CA LYS A 166 -17.45 -10.37 19.82
C LYS A 166 -17.86 -10.58 18.37
N SER A 167 -19.16 -10.76 18.14
CA SER A 167 -19.71 -10.74 16.78
C SER A 167 -19.37 -9.41 16.11
N PHE A 168 -18.70 -9.46 14.97
CA PHE A 168 -18.29 -8.28 14.21
C PHE A 168 -19.46 -7.34 13.89
N LYS A 169 -20.66 -7.91 13.62
CA LYS A 169 -21.89 -7.14 13.41
C LYS A 169 -22.23 -6.22 14.58
N CYS A 170 -22.01 -6.66 15.81
CA CYS A 170 -22.23 -5.85 17.00
C CYS A 170 -21.20 -4.71 17.12
N LEU A 171 -19.96 -4.95 16.65
CA LEU A 171 -18.86 -3.98 16.72
C LEU A 171 -18.95 -2.87 15.65
N LEU A 172 -19.56 -3.17 14.49
CA LEU A 172 -19.73 -2.20 13.40
C LEU A 172 -20.66 -1.04 13.78
N GLY A 173 -21.64 -1.27 14.65
CA GLY A 173 -22.69 -0.31 14.94
C GLY A 173 -23.48 -0.01 13.67
N ASN A 174 -23.46 1.25 13.23
CA ASN A 174 -24.20 1.72 12.04
C ASN A 174 -23.38 1.66 10.74
N LEU A 175 -22.12 1.19 10.78
CA LEU A 175 -21.31 1.09 9.57
C LEU A 175 -21.83 -0.03 8.67
N PRO A 176 -21.93 0.20 7.34
CA PRO A 176 -22.34 -0.85 6.42
C PRO A 176 -21.28 -1.95 6.36
N GLU A 177 -21.73 -3.16 6.02
CA GLU A 177 -20.82 -4.29 5.79
C GLU A 177 -19.83 -3.96 4.64
N PRO A 178 -18.52 -4.16 4.85
CA PRO A 178 -17.49 -3.88 3.86
C PRO A 178 -17.71 -4.50 2.48
N ALA A 179 -17.59 -3.69 1.44
CA ALA A 179 -17.59 -4.16 0.05
C ALA A 179 -16.25 -4.77 -0.37
N LEU A 180 -15.17 -4.27 0.22
CA LEU A 180 -13.80 -4.59 -0.15
C LEU A 180 -12.92 -4.80 1.09
N GLY A 181 -12.09 -5.83 1.03
CA GLY A 181 -11.20 -6.25 2.10
C GLY A 181 -9.74 -6.31 1.65
N PHE A 182 -8.81 -5.89 2.51
CA PHE A 182 -7.37 -5.91 2.21
C PHE A 182 -6.62 -6.83 3.17
N ASN A 183 -5.83 -7.75 2.62
CA ASN A 183 -5.03 -8.70 3.36
C ASN A 183 -3.53 -8.59 3.00
N CYS A 184 -2.68 -8.46 4.01
CA CYS A 184 -1.22 -8.52 3.85
C CYS A 184 -0.52 -9.55 4.75
N ILE A 185 -1.29 -10.26 5.60
CA ILE A 185 -0.73 -11.17 6.60
C ILE A 185 -0.82 -12.62 6.14
N GLY A 186 -2.00 -13.08 5.71
CA GLY A 186 -2.28 -14.50 5.45
C GLY A 186 -2.71 -15.26 6.72
N GLY A 187 -2.77 -16.60 6.64
CA GLY A 187 -3.21 -17.46 7.74
C GLY A 187 -4.64 -17.15 8.22
N ASN A 188 -4.91 -17.46 9.49
CA ASN A 188 -6.24 -17.29 10.10
C ASN A 188 -6.66 -15.81 10.22
N VAL A 189 -5.71 -14.88 10.26
CA VAL A 189 -5.98 -13.44 10.34
C VAL A 189 -6.65 -12.93 9.06
N ALA A 190 -6.35 -13.54 7.91
CA ALA A 190 -7.05 -13.22 6.66
C ALA A 190 -8.55 -13.56 6.74
N SER A 191 -8.93 -14.58 7.50
CA SER A 191 -10.34 -14.94 7.69
C SER A 191 -11.11 -13.87 8.48
N LEU A 192 -10.45 -13.05 9.30
CA LEU A 192 -11.07 -11.89 9.95
C LEU A 192 -11.40 -10.78 8.96
N VAL A 193 -10.69 -10.67 7.84
CA VAL A 193 -11.08 -9.74 6.77
C VAL A 193 -12.25 -10.34 5.99
N LEU A 194 -12.12 -11.60 5.58
CA LEU A 194 -13.07 -12.26 4.68
C LEU A 194 -14.48 -12.42 5.28
N LYS A 195 -14.60 -12.86 6.54
CA LYS A 195 -15.90 -13.11 7.19
C LYS A 195 -16.76 -11.85 7.31
N ASN A 196 -16.12 -10.71 7.24
CA ASN A 196 -16.71 -9.40 7.50
C ASN A 196 -17.11 -8.65 6.23
N LEU A 197 -16.85 -9.23 5.06
CA LEU A 197 -17.34 -8.68 3.80
C LEU A 197 -18.85 -8.87 3.67
N ARG A 198 -19.50 -7.92 3.00
CA ARG A 198 -20.88 -8.06 2.53
C ARG A 198 -21.00 -9.15 1.47
N GLU A 199 -22.23 -9.54 1.15
CA GLU A 199 -22.51 -10.43 0.02
C GLU A 199 -21.98 -9.85 -1.30
N GLY A 200 -21.32 -10.67 -2.13
CA GLY A 200 -20.60 -10.24 -3.33
C GLY A 200 -19.29 -9.48 -3.05
N GLY A 201 -18.85 -9.41 -1.79
CA GLY A 201 -17.65 -8.68 -1.41
C GLY A 201 -16.36 -9.33 -1.90
N THR A 202 -15.32 -8.52 -2.08
CA THR A 202 -14.01 -8.99 -2.54
C THR A 202 -12.93 -8.81 -1.47
N MET A 203 -12.09 -9.83 -1.26
CA MET A 203 -10.85 -9.69 -0.51
C MET A 203 -9.65 -9.69 -1.47
N VAL A 204 -8.80 -8.67 -1.37
CA VAL A 204 -7.57 -8.52 -2.14
C VAL A 204 -6.36 -8.78 -1.25
N THR A 205 -5.53 -9.73 -1.66
CA THR A 205 -4.26 -10.03 -0.99
C THR A 205 -3.10 -9.37 -1.71
N TYR A 206 -2.34 -8.52 -1.02
CA TYR A 206 -1.17 -7.81 -1.57
C TYR A 206 0.14 -8.14 -0.83
N GLY A 207 0.08 -8.97 0.21
CA GLY A 207 1.24 -9.39 0.98
C GLY A 207 0.98 -10.70 1.74
N ALA A 208 2.05 -11.33 2.23
CA ALA A 208 1.99 -12.61 2.93
C ALA A 208 2.98 -12.66 4.10
N MET A 209 2.92 -11.68 5.01
CA MET A 209 3.91 -11.52 6.09
C MET A 209 4.03 -12.76 7.00
N SER A 210 2.97 -13.55 7.17
CA SER A 210 3.02 -14.77 7.99
C SER A 210 3.62 -15.98 7.27
N LYS A 211 3.81 -15.91 5.95
CA LYS A 211 4.16 -17.03 5.06
C LYS A 211 3.18 -18.23 5.15
N LYS A 212 1.99 -18.03 5.75
CA LYS A 212 0.93 -19.06 5.85
C LYS A 212 -0.10 -18.86 4.74
N PRO A 213 -0.65 -19.95 4.16
CA PRO A 213 -1.73 -19.86 3.19
C PRO A 213 -2.97 -19.25 3.83
N ILE A 214 -3.85 -18.70 2.98
CA ILE A 214 -5.17 -18.24 3.40
C ILE A 214 -6.11 -19.43 3.46
N THR A 215 -6.83 -19.58 4.56
CA THR A 215 -7.89 -20.57 4.70
C THR A 215 -9.24 -19.90 4.53
N VAL A 216 -10.10 -20.46 3.68
CA VAL A 216 -11.42 -19.92 3.37
C VAL A 216 -12.49 -20.99 3.56
N SER A 217 -13.63 -20.60 4.13
CA SER A 217 -14.80 -21.48 4.23
C SER A 217 -15.47 -21.63 2.86
N THR A 218 -15.76 -22.86 2.46
CA THR A 218 -16.54 -23.16 1.24
C THR A 218 -17.89 -22.44 1.24
N THR A 219 -18.53 -22.35 2.40
CA THR A 219 -19.84 -21.68 2.55
C THR A 219 -19.77 -20.18 2.28
N SER A 220 -18.62 -19.53 2.51
CA SER A 220 -18.43 -18.12 2.17
C SER A 220 -18.46 -17.87 0.67
N PHE A 221 -17.95 -18.81 -0.13
CA PHE A 221 -18.05 -18.74 -1.58
C PHE A 221 -19.47 -19.02 -2.07
N ILE A 222 -20.08 -20.10 -1.58
CA ILE A 222 -21.38 -20.56 -2.11
C ILE A 222 -22.52 -19.63 -1.69
N PHE A 223 -22.55 -19.16 -0.44
CA PHE A 223 -23.73 -18.49 0.12
C PHE A 223 -23.55 -16.98 0.34
N LYS A 224 -22.34 -16.44 0.21
CA LYS A 224 -22.09 -14.99 0.23
C LYS A 224 -21.45 -14.47 -1.05
N ASP A 225 -21.21 -15.33 -2.04
CA ASP A 225 -20.57 -14.99 -3.32
C ASP A 225 -19.27 -14.18 -3.14
N LEU A 226 -18.44 -14.55 -2.15
CA LEU A 226 -17.20 -13.81 -1.91
C LEU A 226 -16.15 -14.10 -2.97
N SER A 227 -15.41 -13.06 -3.38
CA SER A 227 -14.29 -13.16 -4.31
C SER A 227 -12.94 -12.99 -3.61
N LEU A 228 -11.95 -13.79 -3.99
CA LEU A 228 -10.54 -13.60 -3.58
C LEU A 228 -9.68 -13.21 -4.77
N ARG A 229 -8.87 -12.17 -4.61
CA ARG A 229 -7.98 -11.65 -5.65
C ARG A 229 -6.58 -11.42 -5.10
N GLY A 230 -5.59 -11.46 -5.99
CA GLY A 230 -4.22 -11.04 -5.71
C GLY A 230 -3.95 -9.66 -6.31
N PHE A 231 -3.13 -8.87 -5.63
CA PHE A 231 -2.59 -7.63 -6.16
C PHE A 231 -1.06 -7.67 -6.12
N TRP A 232 -0.45 -7.34 -7.25
CA TRP A 232 1.01 -7.19 -7.35
C TRP A 232 1.34 -5.94 -8.15
N LEU A 233 1.83 -4.92 -7.44
CA LEU A 233 2.11 -3.61 -8.01
C LEU A 233 3.02 -3.69 -9.24
N GLN A 234 4.08 -4.50 -9.19
CA GLN A 234 5.03 -4.66 -10.31
C GLN A 234 4.38 -5.21 -11.58
N ARG A 235 3.38 -6.10 -11.46
CA ARG A 235 2.63 -6.60 -12.62
C ARG A 235 1.71 -5.52 -13.20
N TRP A 236 1.17 -4.65 -12.34
CA TRP A 236 0.29 -3.59 -12.80
C TRP A 236 1.05 -2.46 -13.50
N MET A 237 2.26 -2.13 -13.03
CA MET A 237 3.13 -1.15 -13.66
C MET A 237 3.76 -1.72 -14.95
N SER A 238 2.94 -1.89 -15.99
CA SER A 238 3.43 -2.15 -17.35
C SER A 238 3.93 -0.85 -18.00
N LEU A 239 4.74 -0.97 -19.06
CA LEU A 239 5.24 0.18 -19.82
C LEU A 239 4.10 1.07 -20.35
N ASP A 240 2.97 0.47 -20.72
CA ASP A 240 1.80 1.20 -21.23
C ASP A 240 1.11 2.07 -20.17
N LYS A 241 1.27 1.70 -18.88
CA LYS A 241 0.63 2.40 -17.76
C LYS A 241 1.54 3.42 -17.08
N VAL A 242 2.80 3.55 -17.47
CA VAL A 242 3.77 4.46 -16.80
C VAL A 242 3.25 5.90 -16.69
N LYS A 243 2.58 6.40 -17.74
CA LYS A 243 1.99 7.75 -17.73
C LYS A 243 0.87 7.88 -16.69
N GLU A 244 0.03 6.85 -16.54
CA GLU A 244 -1.04 6.81 -15.55
C GLU A 244 -0.46 6.70 -14.13
N CYS A 245 0.55 5.81 -13.94
CA CYS A 245 1.27 5.69 -12.66
C CYS A 245 1.84 7.03 -12.21
N ARG A 246 2.47 7.79 -13.12
CA ARG A 246 3.07 9.10 -12.79
C ARG A 246 2.03 10.12 -12.36
N LYS A 247 0.86 10.15 -12.98
CA LYS A 247 -0.26 11.01 -12.54
C LYS A 247 -0.75 10.63 -11.14
N MET A 248 -0.86 9.34 -10.85
CA MET A 248 -1.22 8.85 -9.51
C MET A 248 -0.15 9.23 -8.47
N ILE A 249 1.12 9.10 -8.81
CA ILE A 249 2.24 9.53 -7.98
C ILE A 249 2.18 11.04 -7.73
N ASP A 250 1.97 11.86 -8.76
CA ASP A 250 1.87 13.31 -8.62
C ASP A 250 0.70 13.72 -7.71
N TYR A 251 -0.44 13.02 -7.81
CA TYR A 251 -1.56 13.20 -6.89
C TYR A 251 -1.16 12.89 -5.43
N LEU A 252 -0.50 11.76 -5.19
CA LEU A 252 -0.05 11.36 -3.85
C LEU A 252 1.03 12.30 -3.29
N ILE A 253 1.95 12.77 -4.12
CA ILE A 253 2.93 13.80 -3.79
C ILE A 253 2.23 15.10 -3.39
N GLY A 254 1.18 15.50 -4.11
CA GLY A 254 0.35 16.65 -3.75
C GLY A 254 -0.30 16.49 -2.37
N LEU A 255 -0.89 15.33 -2.08
CA LEU A 255 -1.47 15.05 -0.76
C LEU A 255 -0.43 15.08 0.37
N ALA A 256 0.75 14.50 0.13
CA ALA A 256 1.84 14.50 1.12
C ALA A 256 2.36 15.92 1.38
N ARG A 257 2.59 16.70 0.32
CA ARG A 257 2.97 18.11 0.41
C ARG A 257 1.97 18.93 1.22
N ASP A 258 0.68 18.72 1.00
CA ASP A 258 -0.39 19.49 1.63
C ASP A 258 -0.75 18.94 3.03
N GLY A 259 -0.07 17.89 3.51
CA GLY A 259 -0.31 17.28 4.81
C GLY A 259 -1.61 16.46 4.90
N ASN A 260 -2.22 16.14 3.76
CA ASN A 260 -3.42 15.31 3.64
C ASN A 260 -3.13 13.81 3.54
N LEU A 261 -1.85 13.44 3.38
CA LEU A 261 -1.35 12.07 3.49
C LEU A 261 -0.10 12.07 4.38
N LYS A 262 -0.21 11.42 5.54
CA LYS A 262 0.86 11.31 6.54
C LYS A 262 0.98 9.88 7.03
N TYR A 263 2.19 9.40 7.21
CA TYR A 263 2.40 8.06 7.75
C TYR A 263 3.76 7.97 8.41
N GLU A 264 3.85 7.12 9.42
CA GLU A 264 5.12 6.85 10.08
C GLU A 264 5.98 5.99 9.15
N THR A 265 7.08 6.57 8.68
CA THR A 265 8.20 5.85 8.08
C THR A 265 9.10 5.38 9.23
N GLU A 266 8.66 4.41 10.03
CA GLU A 266 9.56 3.84 11.05
C GLU A 266 10.82 3.30 10.34
N LEU A 267 11.99 3.76 10.82
CA LEU A 267 13.34 3.35 10.43
C LEU A 267 13.75 2.04 11.12
#